data_AF-A0A2A8D2R5-F1
#
_entry.id   AF-A0A2A8D2R5-F1
#
_cell.length_a   1.000
_cell.length_b   1.000
_cell.length_c   1.000
_cell.angle_alpha   90.00
_cell.angle_beta   90.00
_cell.angle_gamma   90.00
#
_symmetry.space_group_name_H-M   'P 1'
#
loop_
_entity.id
_entity.type
_entity.pdbx_description
1 polymer ?
#
loop_
_entity_poly.entity_id
_entity_poly.type
_entity_poly.pdbx_seq_one_letter_code
_entity_poly.pdbx_strand_id
1 'polypeptide(L)'
;MTSGEIKTMPLDELSDRLKLSKQTIVRWVDRHLIDAELHWALSDDNEEVRMIEISPQTMDFVESFAAEYREDVVSRTEARRILKQIDRKKIKKLIRAGDVKDVEVDEETRIVVGSIEDYLMARERDEEDDE
;
A
#
# COMPACT_ATOMS: atom_id res chain seq x y z
N MET A 1 9.39 20.97 24.91
CA MET A 1 8.90 19.61 24.64
C MET A 1 7.43 19.74 24.30
N THR A 2 7.12 19.92 23.02
CA THR A 2 5.73 19.92 22.57
C THR A 2 5.26 18.48 22.66
N SER A 3 4.46 18.16 23.69
CA SER A 3 3.61 16.97 23.66
C SER A 3 2.69 17.17 22.47
N GLY A 4 3.07 16.61 21.32
CA GLY A 4 2.18 16.52 20.17
C GLY A 4 1.05 15.61 20.57
N GLU A 5 -0.18 16.10 20.52
CA GLU A 5 -1.38 15.34 20.81
C GLU A 5 -1.39 14.07 19.95
N ILE A 6 -1.58 12.91 20.58
CA ILE A 6 -1.70 11.63 19.89
C ILE A 6 -2.90 11.74 18.94
N LYS A 7 -2.67 11.40 17.67
CA LYS A 7 -3.75 11.39 16.69
C LYS A 7 -4.38 10.01 16.69
N THR A 8 -5.69 9.97 16.89
CA THR A 8 -6.50 8.78 16.73
C THR A 8 -7.38 8.95 15.49
N MET A 9 -7.33 7.97 14.57
CA MET A 9 -8.12 7.99 13.34
C MET A 9 -8.46 6.57 12.89
N PRO A 10 -9.48 6.38 12.03
CA PRO A 10 -9.71 5.12 11.34
C PRO A 10 -8.48 4.68 10.55
N LEU A 11 -8.19 3.38 10.58
CA LEU A 11 -7.09 2.80 9.80
C LEU A 11 -7.31 3.00 8.29
N ASP A 12 -8.56 3.01 7.84
CA ASP A 12 -8.96 3.29 6.46
C ASP A 12 -8.54 4.68 6.02
N GLU A 13 -8.74 5.69 6.89
CA GLU A 13 -8.33 7.06 6.62
C GLU A 13 -6.81 7.15 6.42
N LEU A 14 -6.04 6.46 7.27
CA LEU A 14 -4.58 6.42 7.15
C LEU A 14 -4.11 5.66 5.90
N SER A 15 -4.74 4.52 5.60
CA SER A 15 -4.51 3.72 4.39
C SER A 15 -4.68 4.58 3.14
N ASP A 16 -5.80 5.28 3.02
CA ASP A 16 -6.10 6.14 1.89
C ASP A 16 -5.18 7.35 1.79
N ARG A 17 -4.78 7.92 2.93
CA ARG A 17 -3.84 9.06 2.98
C ARG A 17 -2.45 8.66 2.50
N LEU A 18 -1.94 7.53 2.96
CA LEU A 18 -0.59 7.06 2.63
C LEU A 18 -0.51 6.30 1.30
N LYS A 19 -1.67 5.93 0.73
CA LYS A 19 -1.77 5.04 -0.44
C LYS A 19 -1.03 3.72 -0.21
N LEU A 20 -1.20 3.18 1.01
CA LEU A 20 -0.72 1.89 1.46
C LEU A 20 -1.91 1.08 1.95
N SER A 21 -1.93 -0.21 1.66
CA SER A 21 -2.91 -1.16 2.18
C SER A 21 -2.92 -1.20 3.71
N LYS A 22 -4.09 -1.49 4.27
CA LYS A 22 -4.26 -1.67 5.72
C LYS A 22 -3.34 -2.77 6.24
N GLN A 23 -3.20 -3.86 5.49
CA GLN A 23 -2.32 -4.97 5.88
C GLN A 23 -0.86 -4.54 5.99
N THR A 24 -0.37 -3.67 5.09
CA THR A 24 0.99 -3.14 5.16
C THR A 24 1.20 -2.31 6.42
N ILE A 25 0.25 -1.41 6.74
CA ILE A 25 0.31 -0.58 7.95
C ILE A 25 0.29 -1.44 9.22
N VAL A 26 -0.61 -2.42 9.30
CA VAL A 26 -0.68 -3.37 10.44
C VAL A 26 0.65 -4.09 10.63
N ARG A 27 1.26 -4.58 9.55
CA ARG A 27 2.57 -5.24 9.62
C ARG A 27 3.69 -4.33 10.10
N TRP A 28 3.63 -3.03 9.78
CA TRP A 28 4.61 -2.07 10.26
C TRP A 28 4.49 -1.84 11.76
N VAL A 29 3.26 -1.76 12.28
CA VAL A 29 2.98 -1.72 13.72
C VAL A 29 3.45 -2.99 14.41
N ASP A 30 3.01 -4.17 13.93
CA ASP A 30 3.35 -5.46 14.54
C ASP A 30 4.88 -5.70 14.60
N ARG A 31 5.61 -5.23 13.58
CA ARG A 31 7.07 -5.34 13.50
C ARG A 31 7.81 -4.20 14.18
N HIS A 32 7.10 -3.29 14.85
CA HIS A 32 7.67 -2.14 15.54
C HIS A 32 8.52 -1.26 14.61
N LEU A 33 8.16 -1.20 13.32
CA LEU A 33 8.77 -0.29 12.36
C LEU A 33 8.27 1.15 12.57
N ILE A 34 7.05 1.28 13.10
CA ILE A 34 6.41 2.55 13.44
C ILE A 34 5.82 2.40 14.85
N ASP A 35 5.89 3.47 15.63
CA ASP A 35 5.32 3.54 16.98
C ASP A 35 3.86 4.02 16.91
N ALA A 36 2.94 3.07 16.93
CA ALA A 36 1.49 3.27 16.87
C ALA A 36 0.76 2.10 17.55
N GLU A 37 -0.48 2.34 17.99
CA GLU A 37 -1.34 1.33 18.61
C GLU A 37 -2.60 1.10 17.76
N LEU A 38 -3.03 -0.16 17.63
CA LEU A 38 -4.22 -0.54 16.88
C LEU A 38 -5.29 -1.09 17.83
N HIS A 39 -6.52 -0.61 17.69
CA HIS A 39 -7.65 -1.09 18.47
C HIS A 39 -8.95 -1.05 17.66
N TRP A 40 -10.01 -1.68 18.18
CA TRP A 40 -11.34 -1.63 17.59
C TRP A 40 -12.21 -0.62 18.34
N ALA A 41 -13.03 0.13 17.61
CA ALA A 41 -14.03 1.03 18.17
C ALA A 41 -15.33 0.97 17.33
N LEU A 42 -16.41 1.50 17.87
CA LEU A 42 -17.66 1.68 17.13
C LEU A 42 -17.68 3.07 16.49
N SER A 43 -18.03 3.14 15.21
CA SER A 43 -18.31 4.40 14.51
C SER A 43 -19.61 5.04 14.99
N ASP A 44 -19.88 6.28 14.53
CA ASP A 44 -21.15 6.97 14.78
C ASP A 44 -22.35 6.21 14.17
N ASP A 45 -22.11 5.41 13.13
CA ASP A 45 -23.09 4.54 12.48
C ASP A 45 -23.19 3.14 13.15
N ASN A 46 -22.51 2.96 14.29
CA ASN A 46 -22.48 1.72 15.07
C ASN A 46 -21.89 0.52 14.31
N GLU A 47 -20.91 0.79 13.46
CA GLU A 47 -20.11 -0.22 12.76
C GLU A 47 -18.76 -0.41 13.46
N GLU A 48 -18.24 -1.63 13.47
CA GLU A 48 -16.91 -1.91 14.04
C GLU A 48 -15.83 -1.39 13.09
N VAL A 49 -15.11 -0.35 13.52
CA VAL A 49 -14.03 0.27 12.75
C VAL A 49 -12.71 0.06 13.45
N ARG A 50 -11.67 -0.27 12.68
CA ARG A 50 -10.32 -0.42 13.19
C ARG A 50 -9.67 0.96 13.29
N MET A 51 -9.24 1.31 14.49
CA MET A 51 -8.62 2.60 14.81
C MET A 51 -7.10 2.45 14.96
N ILE A 52 -6.38 3.52 14.66
CA ILE A 52 -4.95 3.65 14.92
C ILE A 52 -4.67 4.90 15.76
N GLU A 53 -3.86 4.75 16.79
CA GLU A 53 -3.28 5.84 17.58
C GLU A 53 -1.83 6.02 17.22
N ILE A 54 -1.44 7.22 16.83
CA ILE A 54 -0.09 7.49 16.34
C ILE A 54 0.38 8.86 16.81
N SER A 55 1.64 8.90 17.27
CA SER A 55 2.27 10.16 17.66
C SER A 55 2.51 11.06 16.43
N PRO A 56 2.47 12.39 16.56
CA PRO A 56 2.78 13.28 15.44
C PRO A 56 4.17 13.06 14.84
N GLN A 57 5.16 12.71 15.67
CA GLN A 57 6.52 12.42 15.20
C GLN A 57 6.56 11.14 14.36
N THR A 58 5.85 10.10 14.79
CA THR A 58 5.71 8.87 14.00
C THR A 58 4.96 9.16 12.70
N MET A 59 3.92 10.00 12.74
CA MET A 59 3.16 10.36 11.54
C MET A 59 4.04 11.04 10.49
N ASP A 60 4.82 12.05 10.87
CA ASP A 60 5.73 12.76 9.95
C ASP A 60 6.76 11.79 9.32
N PHE A 61 7.26 10.84 10.11
CA PHE A 61 8.13 9.78 9.61
C PHE A 61 7.39 8.85 8.64
N VAL A 62 6.20 8.40 8.98
CA VAL A 62 5.41 7.46 8.17
C VAL A 62 5.02 8.07 6.83
N GLU A 63 4.68 9.35 6.77
CA GLU A 63 4.34 10.02 5.51
C GLU A 63 5.53 10.07 4.55
N SER A 64 6.72 10.40 5.05
CA SER A 64 7.94 10.42 4.24
C SER A 64 8.38 9.01 3.83
N PHE A 65 8.35 8.06 4.77
CA PHE A 65 8.73 6.67 4.52
C PHE A 65 7.75 5.95 3.57
N ALA A 66 6.45 6.22 3.64
CA ALA A 66 5.44 5.63 2.75
C ALA A 66 5.67 6.02 1.29
N ALA A 67 6.03 7.28 1.03
CA ALA A 67 6.34 7.77 -0.31
C ALA A 67 7.55 7.04 -0.90
N GLU A 68 8.63 6.89 -0.13
CA GLU A 68 9.84 6.16 -0.54
C GLU A 68 9.57 4.66 -0.72
N TYR A 69 8.84 4.03 0.21
CA TYR A 69 8.48 2.63 0.13
C TYR A 69 7.69 2.31 -1.14
N ARG A 70 6.74 3.18 -1.51
CA ARG A 70 5.93 3.01 -2.72
C ARG A 70 6.77 3.13 -3.99
N GLU A 71 7.80 3.98 -4.00
CA GLU A 71 8.78 4.04 -5.10
C GLU A 71 9.61 2.75 -5.20
N ASP A 72 10.10 2.24 -4.07
CA ASP A 72 10.97 1.07 -4.02
C ASP A 72 10.26 -0.24 -4.42
N VAL A 73 9.03 -0.41 -3.97
CA VAL A 73 8.22 -1.63 -4.18
C VAL A 73 7.78 -1.81 -5.63
N VAL A 74 7.64 -0.71 -6.37
CA VAL A 74 7.41 -0.72 -7.83
C VAL A 74 8.62 -1.30 -8.60
N SER A 75 9.82 -1.33 -8.01
CA SER A 75 11.04 -1.44 -8.82
C SER A 75 11.62 -2.84 -9.04
N ARG A 76 11.57 -3.81 -8.11
CA ARG A 76 12.62 -4.86 -8.15
C ARG A 76 12.26 -6.33 -7.95
N THR A 77 11.33 -6.72 -7.09
CA THR A 77 11.34 -8.11 -6.61
C THR A 77 10.15 -8.95 -7.07
N GLU A 78 8.94 -8.40 -7.06
CA GLU A 78 7.74 -9.15 -7.48
C GLU A 78 7.44 -9.07 -8.96
N ALA A 79 7.71 -7.94 -9.62
CA ALA A 79 7.66 -7.85 -11.07
C ALA A 79 8.54 -8.95 -11.72
N ARG A 80 9.77 -9.15 -11.22
CA ARG A 80 10.66 -10.23 -11.69
C ARG A 80 10.13 -11.64 -11.45
N ARG A 81 9.33 -11.86 -10.39
CA ARG A 81 8.75 -13.18 -10.06
C ARG A 81 7.51 -13.48 -10.90
N ILE A 82 6.62 -12.51 -11.05
CA ILE A 82 5.38 -12.60 -11.83
C ILE A 82 5.69 -12.68 -13.33
N LEU A 83 6.64 -11.88 -13.83
CA LEU A 83 7.08 -11.92 -15.23
C LEU A 83 7.74 -13.25 -15.64
N LYS A 84 8.37 -13.96 -14.69
CA LYS A 84 8.94 -15.30 -14.94
C LYS A 84 7.87 -16.40 -15.03
N GLN A 85 6.68 -16.18 -14.47
CA GLN A 85 5.58 -17.14 -14.49
C GLN A 85 4.64 -16.96 -15.68
N ILE A 86 4.64 -15.79 -16.32
CA ILE A 86 3.82 -15.48 -17.49
C ILE A 86 4.63 -15.71 -18.77
N ASP A 87 4.12 -16.52 -19.70
CA ASP A 87 4.73 -16.76 -21.01
C ASP A 87 4.98 -15.42 -21.75
N ARG A 88 6.20 -15.22 -22.25
CA ARG A 88 6.64 -14.03 -22.99
C ARG A 88 5.69 -13.66 -24.14
N LYS A 89 5.03 -14.64 -24.77
CA LYS A 89 4.04 -14.40 -25.83
C LYS A 89 2.75 -13.75 -25.30
N LYS A 90 2.31 -14.11 -24.09
CA LYS A 90 1.13 -13.51 -23.44
C LYS A 90 1.42 -12.07 -23.03
N ILE A 91 2.61 -11.80 -22.49
CA ILE A 91 3.03 -10.43 -22.13
C ILE A 91 3.04 -9.52 -23.35
N LYS A 92 3.64 -9.94 -24.47
CA LYS A 92 3.62 -9.16 -25.73
C LYS A 92 2.21 -8.90 -26.25
N LYS A 93 1.29 -9.84 -26.02
CA LYS A 93 -0.12 -9.68 -26.40
C LYS A 93 -0.80 -8.63 -25.53
N LEU A 94 -0.54 -8.63 -24.21
CA LEU A 94 -1.08 -7.66 -23.26
C LEU A 94 -0.54 -6.24 -23.51
N ILE A 95 0.75 -6.09 -23.79
CA ILE A 95 1.35 -4.81 -24.20
C ILE A 95 0.70 -4.29 -25.49
N ARG A 96 0.55 -5.15 -26.50
CA ARG A 96 -0.08 -4.77 -27.78
C ARG A 96 -1.58 -4.47 -27.64
N ALA A 97 -2.26 -5.07 -26.67
CA ALA A 97 -3.66 -4.80 -26.35
C ALA A 97 -3.84 -3.50 -25.54
N GLY A 98 -2.76 -2.92 -25.00
CA GLY A 98 -2.79 -1.74 -24.15
C GLY A 98 -3.05 -2.02 -22.67
N ASP A 99 -3.19 -3.30 -22.29
CA ASP A 99 -3.50 -3.74 -20.92
C ASP A 99 -2.30 -3.60 -19.97
N VAL A 100 -1.09 -3.48 -20.53
CA VAL A 100 0.17 -3.36 -19.78
C VAL A 100 1.01 -2.26 -20.41
N LYS A 101 1.43 -1.28 -19.61
CA LYS A 101 2.36 -0.23 -20.05
C LYS A 101 3.79 -0.74 -19.95
N ASP A 102 4.57 -0.55 -21.00
CA ASP A 102 6.02 -0.77 -21.01
C ASP A 102 6.77 0.55 -21.17
N VAL A 103 8.00 0.58 -20.66
CA VAL A 103 8.94 1.68 -20.82
C VAL A 103 10.30 1.12 -21.21
N GLU A 104 10.90 1.69 -22.26
CA GLU A 104 12.29 1.41 -22.61
C GLU A 104 13.22 2.21 -21.70
N VAL A 105 14.08 1.51 -20.96
CA VAL A 105 15.13 2.11 -20.13
C VAL A 105 16.44 1.46 -20.56
N ASP A 106 17.35 2.28 -21.08
CA ASP A 106 18.60 1.85 -21.71
C ASP A 106 18.37 0.85 -22.87
N GLU A 107 18.85 -0.39 -22.75
CA GLU A 107 18.69 -1.49 -23.74
C GLU A 107 17.66 -2.56 -23.31
N GLU A 108 16.89 -2.31 -22.23
CA GLU A 108 15.91 -3.26 -21.70
C GLU A 108 14.48 -2.71 -21.71
N THR A 109 13.55 -3.48 -22.27
CA THR A 109 12.10 -3.22 -22.14
C THR A 109 11.65 -3.57 -20.73
N ARG A 110 11.28 -2.56 -19.94
CA ARG A 110 10.71 -2.76 -18.60
C ARG A 110 9.19 -2.72 -18.67
N ILE A 111 8.56 -3.60 -17.90
CA ILE A 111 7.10 -3.67 -17.79
C ILE A 111 6.70 -2.93 -16.54
N VAL A 112 5.81 -1.95 -16.68
CA VAL A 112 5.20 -1.23 -15.57
C VAL A 112 4.16 -2.16 -14.97
N VAL A 113 4.57 -2.92 -13.97
CA VAL A 113 3.63 -3.53 -13.04
C VAL A 113 3.23 -2.39 -12.08
N GLY A 114 1.93 -2.14 -11.90
CA GLY A 114 1.45 -1.15 -10.93
C GLY A 114 2.01 -1.41 -9.52
N SER A 115 1.80 -0.48 -8.60
CA SER A 115 2.27 -0.68 -7.21
C SER A 115 1.61 -1.93 -6.62
N ILE A 116 2.36 -2.75 -5.87
CA ILE A 116 1.76 -3.86 -5.09
C ILE A 116 0.66 -3.32 -4.17
N GLU A 117 0.83 -2.10 -3.68
CA GLU A 117 -0.12 -1.45 -2.79
C GLU A 117 -1.41 -1.13 -3.54
N ASP A 118 -1.34 -0.78 -4.83
CA ASP A 118 -2.55 -0.58 -5.64
C ASP A 118 -3.33 -1.90 -5.79
N TYR A 119 -2.64 -3.04 -5.93
CA TYR A 119 -3.28 -4.36 -5.96
C TYR A 119 -3.87 -4.76 -4.60
N LEU A 120 -3.13 -4.55 -3.50
CA LEU A 120 -3.58 -4.91 -2.16
C LEU A 120 -4.77 -4.05 -1.73
N MET A 121 -4.72 -2.73 -1.97
CA MET A 121 -5.84 -1.82 -1.68
C MET A 121 -7.07 -2.15 -2.53
N ALA A 122 -6.91 -2.53 -3.81
CA ALA A 122 -8.04 -2.93 -4.65
C ALA A 122 -8.71 -4.19 -4.08
N ARG A 123 -7.92 -5.19 -3.66
CA ARG A 123 -8.46 -6.40 -3.05
C ARG A 123 -9.14 -6.15 -1.70
N GLU A 124 -8.59 -5.27 -0.87
CA GLU A 124 -9.20 -4.89 0.41
C GLU A 124 -10.60 -4.27 0.19
N ARG A 125 -10.74 -3.42 -0.83
CA ARG A 125 -12.04 -2.81 -1.18
C ARG A 125 -13.02 -3.81 -1.77
N ASP A 126 -12.57 -4.71 -2.64
CA ASP A 126 -13.42 -5.78 -3.18
C ASP A 126 -13.94 -6.71 -2.06
N GLU A 127 -13.14 -6.94 -1.00
CA GLU A 127 -13.56 -7.71 0.18
C GLU A 127 -14.58 -6.95 1.06
N GLU A 128 -14.55 -5.61 1.08
CA GLU A 128 -15.50 -4.76 1.81
C GLU A 128 -16.84 -4.59 1.07
N ASP A 129 -16.84 -4.58 -0.27
CA ASP A 129 -18.03 -4.41 -1.09
C ASP A 129 -18.90 -5.69 -1.20
N ASP A 130 -18.34 -6.86 -0.85
CA ASP A 130 -19.01 -8.18 -0.90
C ASP A 130 -19.68 -8.60 0.44
N GLU A 131 -19.59 -7.77 1.50
CA GLU A 131 -20.29 -7.95 2.80
C GLU A 131 -21.58 -7.12 2.93
#